data_AF-A0A662XPD7-F1
#
_entry.id   AF-A0A662XPD7-F1
#
_cell.length_a   1.000
_cell.length_b   1.000
_cell.length_c   1.000
_cell.angle_alpha   90.00
_cell.angle_beta   90.00
_cell.angle_gamma   90.00
#
_symmetry.space_group_name_H-M   'P 1'
#
loop_
_entity.id
_entity.type
_entity.pdbx_description
1 polymer ?
#
loop_
_entity_poly.entity_id
_entity_poly.type
_entity_poly.pdbx_seq_one_letter_code
_entity_poly.pdbx_strand_id
1 'polypeptide(L)'
;FLKEVAKSLEQLPGALTSSLYSIIGPDFYDKLGWRLHPSKMATLEVGLPRNISALRESTDVGSVRAVDTPTPLFLDDALGTLLQTDNQRLISELSDSRFDGREAFVTLPTRDSMEWQFTSGVHFARAHGYAEIPVTCGAKLSEDAFVLWCHKLKEATLYIVRARLPDPKLKTNAAASTCLLLRAALEEARKFQIEKVVVWDPPSVLSHEDVRNQFEVVVEDRNTSLSCARVFEKRGELDRDEKSTAPLPEWLGNEKFCWV
;
A
#
# COMPACT_ATOMS: atom_id res chain seq x y z
N PHE A 1 -4.73 11.96 -26.94
CA PHE A 1 -3.71 11.21 -26.18
C PHE A 1 -4.33 10.05 -25.38
N LEU A 2 -5.01 10.25 -24.25
CA LEU A 2 -5.49 9.14 -23.39
C LEU A 2 -6.42 8.12 -24.07
N LYS A 3 -7.25 8.56 -25.02
CA LYS A 3 -8.04 7.64 -25.87
C LYS A 3 -7.18 6.70 -26.71
N GLU A 4 -6.03 7.19 -27.19
CA GLU A 4 -5.10 6.36 -27.96
C GLU A 4 -4.32 5.42 -27.04
N VAL A 5 -3.93 5.87 -25.83
CA VAL A 5 -3.34 5.00 -24.81
C VAL A 5 -4.28 3.84 -24.47
N ALA A 6 -5.56 4.13 -24.23
CA ALA A 6 -6.60 3.13 -24.01
C ALA A 6 -6.64 2.06 -25.13
N LYS A 7 -6.72 2.50 -26.38
CA LYS A 7 -6.72 1.61 -27.55
C LYS A 7 -5.43 0.79 -27.67
N SER A 8 -4.28 1.40 -27.40
CA SER A 8 -2.99 0.72 -27.47
C SER A 8 -2.88 -0.37 -26.39
N LEU A 9 -3.37 -0.13 -25.17
CA LEU A 9 -3.36 -1.12 -24.10
C LEU A 9 -4.25 -2.33 -24.42
N GLU A 10 -5.42 -2.11 -25.03
CA GLU A 10 -6.30 -3.18 -25.52
C GLU A 10 -5.66 -4.06 -26.60
N GLN A 11 -4.69 -3.51 -27.33
CA GLN A 11 -3.97 -4.24 -28.38
C GLN A 11 -2.78 -5.04 -27.84
N LEU A 12 -2.40 -4.86 -26.57
CA LEU A 12 -1.30 -5.60 -25.97
C LEU A 12 -1.66 -7.09 -25.81
N PRO A 13 -0.81 -8.01 -26.29
CA PRO A 13 -1.07 -9.43 -26.18
C PRO A 13 -1.08 -9.87 -24.71
N GLY A 14 -2.19 -10.47 -24.26
CA GLY A 14 -2.31 -10.99 -22.90
C GLY A 14 -2.58 -9.93 -21.82
N ALA A 15 -2.87 -8.68 -22.19
CA ALA A 15 -3.31 -7.67 -21.22
C ALA A 15 -4.66 -8.08 -20.62
N LEU A 16 -4.71 -8.18 -19.29
CA LEU A 16 -5.92 -8.53 -18.54
C LEU A 16 -6.52 -7.30 -17.88
N THR A 17 -5.67 -6.48 -17.25
CA THR A 17 -6.08 -5.28 -16.55
C THR A 17 -5.07 -4.16 -16.75
N SER A 18 -5.52 -2.92 -16.54
CA SER A 18 -4.67 -1.73 -16.43
C SER A 18 -5.20 -0.86 -15.29
N SER A 19 -4.31 -0.22 -14.54
CA SER A 19 -4.71 0.65 -13.43
C SER A 19 -4.05 2.02 -13.51
N LEU A 20 -4.71 3.01 -12.91
CA LEU A 20 -4.21 4.38 -12.76
C LEU A 20 -4.78 5.03 -11.50
N TYR A 21 -4.19 6.17 -11.12
CA TYR A 21 -4.69 6.98 -10.02
C TYR A 21 -5.18 8.32 -10.52
N SER A 22 -6.49 8.55 -10.43
CA SER A 22 -7.12 9.79 -10.90
C SER A 22 -6.90 10.93 -9.91
N ILE A 23 -6.27 12.00 -10.41
CA ILE A 23 -6.14 13.28 -9.70
C ILE A 23 -7.20 14.31 -10.13
N ILE A 24 -7.98 14.00 -11.17
CA ILE A 24 -8.97 14.92 -11.78
C ILE A 24 -10.37 14.71 -11.19
N GLY A 25 -10.62 13.51 -10.64
CA GLY A 25 -11.90 13.14 -10.04
C GLY A 25 -12.39 11.76 -10.50
N PRO A 26 -13.54 11.31 -9.96
CA PRO A 26 -14.03 9.95 -10.16
C PRO A 26 -14.46 9.65 -11.60
N ASP A 27 -15.01 10.64 -12.31
CA ASP A 27 -15.73 10.39 -13.57
C ASP A 27 -14.85 10.55 -14.83
N PHE A 28 -13.68 11.18 -14.70
CA PHE A 28 -12.90 11.58 -15.88
C PHE A 28 -12.39 10.38 -16.69
N TYR A 29 -11.92 9.34 -16.01
CA TYR A 29 -11.36 8.14 -16.65
C TYR A 29 -12.40 7.02 -16.84
N ASP A 30 -13.54 7.11 -16.16
CA ASP A 30 -14.64 6.15 -16.26
C ASP A 30 -15.17 6.05 -17.70
N LYS A 31 -15.35 7.20 -18.36
CA LYS A 31 -15.71 7.30 -19.79
C LYS A 31 -14.69 6.67 -20.75
N LEU A 32 -13.50 6.35 -20.26
CA LEU A 32 -12.44 5.69 -21.01
C LEU A 32 -12.27 4.23 -20.59
N GLY A 33 -13.13 3.68 -19.73
CA GLY A 33 -13.12 2.29 -19.28
C GLY A 33 -12.32 2.03 -18.00
N TRP A 34 -11.59 3.01 -17.46
CA TRP A 34 -10.98 2.88 -16.13
C TRP A 34 -11.99 3.31 -15.08
N ARG A 35 -12.72 2.33 -14.57
CA ARG A 35 -13.77 2.51 -13.58
C ARG A 35 -13.18 2.72 -12.18
N LEU A 36 -13.87 3.50 -11.36
CA LEU A 36 -13.43 3.83 -9.99
C LEU A 36 -13.53 2.63 -9.05
N HIS A 37 -12.48 2.39 -8.27
CA HIS A 37 -12.46 1.44 -7.15
C HIS A 37 -12.53 2.16 -5.80
N PRO A 38 -13.07 1.49 -4.75
CA PRO A 38 -13.01 1.99 -3.39
C PRO A 38 -11.58 2.39 -3.02
N SER A 39 -11.42 3.64 -2.61
CA SER A 39 -10.12 4.25 -2.40
C SER A 39 -10.03 4.71 -0.95
N LYS A 40 -9.81 3.78 -0.02
CA LYS A 40 -9.65 4.13 1.41
C LYS A 40 -8.19 4.39 1.76
N MET A 41 -7.96 5.20 2.79
CA MET A 41 -6.66 5.33 3.42
C MET A 41 -6.77 5.39 4.93
N ALA A 42 -5.70 4.97 5.61
CA ALA A 42 -5.46 5.27 7.00
C ALA A 42 -4.35 6.32 7.12
N THR A 43 -4.57 7.33 7.96
CA THR A 43 -3.60 8.39 8.24
C THR A 43 -3.23 8.38 9.72
N LEU A 44 -1.93 8.46 10.00
CA LEU A 44 -1.37 8.72 11.32
C LEU A 44 -0.60 10.03 11.27
N GLU A 45 -1.16 11.08 11.88
CA GLU A 45 -0.48 12.37 12.02
C GLU A 45 0.60 12.26 13.11
N VAL A 46 1.84 12.57 12.75
CA VAL A 46 3.03 12.42 13.60
C VAL A 46 2.96 13.32 14.83
N GLY A 47 2.37 14.52 14.68
CA GLY A 47 2.27 15.52 15.74
C GLY A 47 1.17 15.28 16.77
N LEU A 48 0.30 14.27 16.58
CA LEU A 48 -0.79 14.02 17.51
C LEU A 48 -0.28 13.45 18.84
N PRO A 49 -0.80 13.91 20.00
CA PRO A 49 -0.30 13.48 21.31
C PRO A 49 -0.26 11.96 21.49
N ARG A 50 -1.27 11.23 21.02
CA ARG A 50 -1.32 9.77 21.13
C ARG A 50 -0.20 9.11 20.32
N ASN A 51 0.00 9.55 19.09
CA ASN A 51 1.06 9.03 18.21
C ASN A 51 2.47 9.40 18.75
N ILE A 52 2.64 10.57 19.37
CA ILE A 52 3.88 10.94 20.06
C ILE A 52 4.13 10.04 21.28
N SER A 53 3.10 9.78 22.10
CA SER A 53 3.20 8.91 23.28
C SER A 53 3.58 7.48 22.90
N ALA A 54 3.00 6.95 21.81
CA ALA A 54 3.30 5.62 21.31
C ALA A 54 4.79 5.41 20.98
N LEU A 55 5.52 6.48 20.63
CA LEU A 55 6.96 6.46 20.37
C LEU A 55 7.81 6.49 21.65
N ARG A 56 7.23 6.91 22.79
CA ARG A 56 7.91 7.00 24.08
C ARG A 56 7.69 5.77 24.95
N GLU A 57 6.57 5.08 24.74
CA GLU A 57 6.29 3.83 25.42
C GLU A 57 7.35 2.80 25.04
N SER A 58 8.15 2.40 26.04
CA SER A 58 8.99 1.20 25.94
C SER A 58 8.09 0.00 25.63
N THR A 59 8.65 -1.02 24.99
CA THR A 59 8.00 -2.28 24.56
C THR A 59 7.47 -3.15 25.71
N ASP A 60 6.86 -2.56 26.73
CA ASP A 60 6.28 -3.20 27.90
C ASP A 60 4.78 -3.52 27.67
N VAL A 61 4.42 -3.74 26.41
CA VAL A 61 3.20 -4.46 26.07
C VAL A 61 3.48 -5.91 26.43
N GLY A 62 2.85 -6.40 27.50
CA GLY A 62 3.12 -7.72 28.08
C GLY A 62 3.38 -8.81 27.04
N SER A 63 4.52 -9.49 27.19
CA SER A 63 4.99 -10.62 26.36
C SER A 63 5.61 -10.30 24.99
N VAL A 64 6.25 -9.14 24.79
CA VAL A 64 7.16 -8.94 23.64
C VAL A 64 8.53 -9.53 24.02
N ARG A 65 8.96 -10.62 23.36
CA ARG A 65 10.30 -11.18 23.59
C ARG A 65 11.31 -10.21 22.95
N ALA A 66 12.54 -10.16 23.45
CA ALA A 66 13.63 -9.35 22.88
C ALA A 66 13.94 -9.59 21.38
N VAL A 67 13.26 -10.54 20.74
CA VAL A 67 13.33 -10.93 19.32
C VAL A 67 12.39 -10.10 18.44
N ASP A 68 11.46 -9.32 18.99
CA ASP A 68 10.41 -8.63 18.23
C ASP A 68 10.77 -7.19 17.82
N THR A 69 12.07 -6.86 17.69
CA THR A 69 12.47 -5.53 17.20
C THR A 69 12.39 -5.51 15.67
N PRO A 70 11.67 -4.57 15.04
CA PRO A 70 11.64 -4.46 13.58
C PRO A 70 13.05 -4.25 13.01
N THR A 71 13.44 -5.10 12.09
CA THR A 71 14.67 -4.96 11.31
C THR A 71 14.44 -3.98 10.15
N PRO A 72 15.36 -3.03 9.90
CA PRO A 72 15.23 -2.12 8.77
C PRO A 72 15.36 -2.89 7.45
N LEU A 73 14.58 -2.49 6.45
CA LEU A 73 14.68 -2.97 5.08
C LEU A 73 15.39 -1.95 4.19
N PHE A 74 16.16 -2.46 3.23
CA PHE A 74 16.95 -1.66 2.29
C PHE A 74 16.61 -2.03 0.85
N LEU A 75 16.94 -1.17 -0.11
CA LEU A 75 16.82 -1.49 -1.54
C LEU A 75 17.94 -2.43 -2.01
N ASP A 76 17.87 -3.69 -1.59
CA ASP A 76 18.85 -4.72 -1.90
C ASP A 76 18.19 -6.01 -2.43
N ASP A 77 19.00 -7.05 -2.64
CA ASP A 77 18.52 -8.35 -3.15
C ASP A 77 17.67 -9.10 -2.11
N ALA A 78 17.82 -8.80 -0.82
CA ALA A 78 17.01 -9.39 0.24
C ALA A 78 15.58 -8.85 0.18
N LEU A 79 15.39 -7.56 -0.15
CA LEU A 79 14.07 -7.02 -0.47
C LEU A 79 13.44 -7.71 -1.68
N GLY A 80 14.22 -7.96 -2.74
CA GLY A 80 13.74 -8.70 -3.91
C GLY A 80 13.21 -10.09 -3.54
N THR A 81 13.92 -10.80 -2.68
CA THR A 81 13.51 -12.12 -2.17
C THR A 81 12.23 -12.03 -1.33
N LEU A 82 12.16 -11.06 -0.41
CA LEU A 82 10.97 -10.79 0.40
C LEU A 82 9.73 -10.54 -0.48
N LEU A 83 9.86 -9.68 -1.49
CA LEU A 83 8.77 -9.38 -2.42
C LEU A 83 8.35 -10.59 -3.24
N GLN A 84 9.30 -11.44 -3.66
CA GLN A 84 8.97 -12.68 -4.37
C GLN A 84 8.15 -13.64 -3.51
N THR A 85 8.53 -13.81 -2.23
CA THR A 85 7.77 -14.62 -1.27
C THR A 85 6.39 -14.02 -1.01
N ASP A 86 6.31 -12.70 -0.86
CA ASP A 86 5.04 -11.98 -0.71
C ASP A 86 4.13 -12.15 -1.94
N ASN A 87 4.68 -12.06 -3.15
CA ASN A 87 3.95 -12.22 -4.40
C ASN A 87 3.34 -13.62 -4.55
N GLN A 88 4.10 -14.67 -4.19
CA GLN A 88 3.57 -16.05 -4.19
C GLN A 88 2.36 -16.19 -3.27
N ARG A 89 2.36 -15.48 -2.13
CA ARG A 89 1.23 -15.49 -1.19
C ARG A 89 0.06 -14.70 -1.72
N LEU A 90 0.28 -13.51 -2.29
CA LEU A 90 -0.77 -12.73 -2.93
C LEU A 90 -1.48 -13.53 -4.03
N ILE A 91 -0.72 -14.27 -4.86
CA ILE A 91 -1.28 -15.17 -5.87
C ILE A 91 -2.10 -16.29 -5.20
N SER A 92 -1.61 -16.86 -4.10
CA SER A 92 -2.34 -17.91 -3.37
C SER A 92 -3.63 -17.38 -2.74
N GLU A 93 -3.60 -16.14 -2.22
CA GLU A 93 -4.74 -15.45 -1.63
C GLU A 93 -5.83 -15.14 -2.66
N LEU A 94 -5.51 -14.98 -3.95
CA LEU A 94 -6.53 -14.88 -5.01
C LEU A 94 -7.39 -16.14 -5.15
N SER A 95 -6.92 -17.29 -4.65
CA SER A 95 -7.69 -18.54 -4.60
C SER A 95 -8.53 -18.69 -3.33
N ASP A 96 -8.59 -17.66 -2.47
CA ASP A 96 -9.40 -17.68 -1.26
C ASP A 96 -10.89 -17.72 -1.63
N SER A 97 -11.66 -18.54 -0.90
CA SER A 97 -13.12 -18.65 -0.98
C SER A 97 -13.87 -17.32 -0.97
N ARG A 98 -13.28 -16.25 -0.39
CA ARG A 98 -13.85 -14.90 -0.46
C ARG A 98 -14.05 -14.42 -1.90
N PHE A 99 -13.27 -14.93 -2.87
CA PHE A 99 -13.38 -14.57 -4.28
C PHE A 99 -14.19 -15.58 -5.11
N ASP A 100 -14.79 -16.60 -4.50
CA ASP A 100 -15.56 -17.62 -5.22
C ASP A 100 -16.68 -16.98 -6.06
N GLY A 101 -16.71 -17.31 -7.35
CA GLY A 101 -17.67 -16.77 -8.31
C GLY A 101 -17.46 -15.29 -8.68
N ARG A 102 -16.34 -14.67 -8.28
CA ARG A 102 -16.00 -13.27 -8.56
C ARG A 102 -14.64 -13.19 -9.26
N GLU A 103 -14.50 -12.25 -10.18
CA GLU A 103 -13.19 -11.93 -10.74
C GLU A 103 -12.39 -11.13 -9.71
N ALA A 104 -11.10 -11.42 -9.58
CA ALA A 104 -10.20 -10.68 -8.71
C ALA A 104 -8.82 -10.54 -9.37
N PHE A 105 -8.13 -9.46 -9.06
CA PHE A 105 -6.77 -9.21 -9.51
C PHE A 105 -5.95 -8.55 -8.40
N VAL A 106 -4.63 -8.63 -8.55
CA VAL A 106 -3.66 -8.03 -7.64
C VAL A 106 -2.53 -7.43 -8.47
N THR A 107 -2.03 -6.28 -8.02
CA THR A 107 -0.75 -5.76 -8.50
C THR A 107 0.36 -6.39 -7.67
N LEU A 108 1.30 -7.07 -8.32
CA LEU A 108 2.43 -7.68 -7.64
C LEU A 108 3.54 -6.64 -7.44
N PRO A 109 3.94 -6.30 -6.20
CA PRO A 109 5.10 -5.45 -5.97
C PRO A 109 6.36 -6.04 -6.60
N THR A 110 7.10 -5.21 -7.33
CA THR A 110 8.43 -5.53 -7.85
C THR A 110 9.48 -4.65 -7.19
N ARG A 111 10.73 -5.10 -7.16
CA ARG A 111 11.85 -4.28 -6.69
C ARG A 111 11.91 -2.95 -7.45
N ASP A 112 11.76 -2.96 -8.76
CA ASP A 112 11.82 -1.76 -9.60
C ASP A 112 10.71 -0.76 -9.25
N SER A 113 9.48 -1.25 -9.02
CA SER A 113 8.36 -0.40 -8.60
C SER A 113 8.62 0.28 -7.24
N MET A 114 9.28 -0.44 -6.33
CA MET A 114 9.68 0.05 -5.02
C MET A 114 10.85 1.03 -5.11
N GLU A 115 11.85 0.71 -5.91
CA GLU A 115 13.04 1.53 -6.14
C GLU A 115 12.67 2.89 -6.72
N TRP A 116 11.76 2.92 -7.70
CA TRP A 116 11.29 4.18 -8.28
C TRP A 116 10.66 5.10 -7.22
N GLN A 117 9.75 4.56 -6.40
CA GLN A 117 9.09 5.33 -5.34
C GLN A 117 10.08 5.86 -4.30
N PHE A 118 11.03 5.02 -3.89
CA PHE A 118 12.03 5.36 -2.89
C PHE A 118 13.05 6.38 -3.42
N THR A 119 13.57 6.17 -4.62
CA THR A 119 14.58 7.03 -5.25
C THR A 119 14.06 8.44 -5.48
N SER A 120 12.77 8.60 -5.77
CA SER A 120 12.12 9.91 -5.82
C SER A 120 12.27 10.70 -4.51
N GLY A 121 12.14 10.03 -3.36
CA GLY A 121 12.35 10.64 -2.04
C GLY A 121 13.82 10.97 -1.78
N VAL A 122 14.74 10.07 -2.13
CA VAL A 122 16.19 10.29 -2.05
C VAL A 122 16.62 11.50 -2.86
N HIS A 123 16.13 11.63 -4.09
CA HIS A 123 16.42 12.76 -4.96
C HIS A 123 15.93 14.07 -4.34
N PHE A 124 14.70 14.10 -3.82
CA PHE A 124 14.15 15.30 -3.20
C PHE A 124 14.94 15.71 -1.96
N ALA A 125 15.29 14.75 -1.08
CA ALA A 125 16.09 15.00 0.12
C ALA A 125 17.43 15.67 -0.23
N ARG A 126 18.14 15.13 -1.24
CA ARG A 126 19.41 15.68 -1.75
C ARG A 126 19.23 17.07 -2.34
N ALA A 127 18.23 17.25 -3.20
CA ALA A 127 18.00 18.52 -3.89
C ALA A 127 17.63 19.67 -2.93
N HIS A 128 17.01 19.35 -1.78
CA HIS A 128 16.59 20.33 -0.78
C HIS A 128 17.53 20.41 0.43
N GLY A 129 18.68 19.72 0.40
CA GLY A 129 19.70 19.84 1.44
C GLY A 129 19.29 19.30 2.81
N TYR A 130 18.47 18.25 2.86
CA TYR A 130 18.17 17.57 4.13
C TYR A 130 19.47 17.04 4.76
N ALA A 131 19.55 17.13 6.09
CA ALA A 131 20.73 16.69 6.84
C ALA A 131 21.01 15.20 6.69
N GLU A 132 19.95 14.41 6.52
CA GLU A 132 20.00 12.99 6.24
C GLU A 132 19.29 12.68 4.92
N ILE A 133 19.65 11.55 4.33
CA ILE A 133 19.05 11.03 3.09
C ILE A 133 18.36 9.71 3.45
N PRO A 134 17.16 9.42 2.91
CA PRO A 134 16.52 8.13 3.12
C PRO A 134 17.46 6.97 2.76
N VAL A 135 17.61 6.02 3.68
CA VAL A 135 18.41 4.80 3.48
C VAL A 135 17.54 3.55 3.62
N THR A 136 16.54 3.59 4.49
CA THR A 136 15.63 2.48 4.77
C THR A 136 14.33 2.66 4.01
N CYS A 137 13.86 1.58 3.37
CA CYS A 137 12.62 1.56 2.59
C CYS A 137 11.50 0.77 3.29
N GLY A 138 11.67 0.42 4.56
CA GLY A 138 10.69 -0.36 5.31
C GLY A 138 11.23 -0.90 6.63
N ALA A 139 10.39 -1.67 7.30
CA ALA A 139 10.74 -2.44 8.48
C ALA A 139 10.05 -3.81 8.45
N LYS A 140 10.72 -4.81 9.03
CA LYS A 140 10.28 -6.22 9.03
C LYS A 140 10.47 -6.88 10.39
N LEU A 141 9.43 -7.57 10.84
CA LEU A 141 9.48 -8.51 11.97
C LEU A 141 9.60 -9.95 11.47
N SER A 142 8.93 -10.29 10.36
CA SER A 142 9.00 -11.61 9.71
C SER A 142 8.53 -11.50 8.27
N GLU A 143 8.59 -12.59 7.50
CA GLU A 143 7.99 -12.63 6.15
C GLU A 143 6.48 -12.30 6.16
N ASP A 144 5.80 -12.50 7.29
CA ASP A 144 4.35 -12.28 7.45
C ASP A 144 4.01 -10.95 8.15
N ALA A 145 5.02 -10.15 8.48
CA ALA A 145 4.86 -8.92 9.25
C ALA A 145 5.92 -7.92 8.83
N PHE A 146 5.58 -7.07 7.84
CA PHE A 146 6.46 -6.02 7.35
C PHE A 146 5.66 -4.85 6.76
N VAL A 147 6.32 -3.69 6.68
CA VAL A 147 5.84 -2.50 5.96
C VAL A 147 6.96 -1.97 5.08
N LEU A 148 6.62 -1.58 3.85
CA LEU A 148 7.52 -0.86 2.94
C LEU A 148 7.00 0.56 2.78
N TRP A 149 7.90 1.53 2.75
CA TRP A 149 7.55 2.94 2.66
C TRP A 149 8.37 3.71 1.64
N CYS A 150 7.84 4.85 1.22
CA CYS A 150 8.55 5.85 0.45
C CYS A 150 8.33 7.26 1.01
N HIS A 151 9.33 8.12 0.85
CA HIS A 151 9.33 9.48 1.33
C HIS A 151 8.77 10.42 0.26
N LYS A 152 7.56 10.96 0.47
CA LYS A 152 7.02 12.08 -0.33
C LYS A 152 7.23 13.37 0.43
N LEU A 153 8.50 13.80 0.49
CA LEU A 153 8.95 14.95 1.26
C LEU A 153 8.24 16.25 0.85
N LYS A 154 7.94 16.45 -0.44
CA LYS A 154 7.15 17.60 -0.92
C LYS A 154 5.75 17.67 -0.30
N GLU A 155 5.17 16.53 0.02
CA GLU A 155 3.82 16.38 0.59
C GLU A 155 3.86 16.21 2.12
N ALA A 156 5.05 16.32 2.73
CA ALA A 156 5.28 16.00 4.14
C ALA A 156 4.64 14.66 4.57
N THR A 157 4.70 13.65 3.68
CA THR A 157 4.01 12.36 3.87
C THR A 157 4.95 11.18 3.65
N LEU A 158 4.94 10.23 4.59
CA LEU A 158 5.54 8.90 4.44
C LEU A 158 4.44 7.93 3.99
N TYR A 159 4.50 7.47 2.76
CA TYR A 159 3.52 6.50 2.27
C TYR A 159 4.00 5.09 2.58
N ILE A 160 3.19 4.30 3.28
CA ILE A 160 3.32 2.85 3.31
C ILE A 160 2.73 2.33 2.00
N VAL A 161 3.62 1.88 1.12
CA VAL A 161 3.29 1.47 -0.26
C VAL A 161 3.05 -0.03 -0.39
N ARG A 162 3.48 -0.81 0.62
CA ARG A 162 3.12 -2.22 0.77
C ARG A 162 3.08 -2.57 2.25
N ALA A 163 2.00 -3.18 2.72
CA ALA A 163 1.91 -3.67 4.08
C ALA A 163 1.46 -5.14 4.11
N ARG A 164 2.23 -5.98 4.81
CA ARG A 164 1.74 -7.27 5.27
C ARG A 164 1.66 -7.24 6.78
N LEU A 165 0.46 -7.03 7.29
CA LEU A 165 0.18 -7.02 8.70
C LEU A 165 -0.55 -8.32 9.09
N PRO A 166 -0.18 -8.94 10.22
CA PRO A 166 -0.81 -10.17 10.68
C PRO A 166 -2.31 -9.96 10.97
N ASP A 167 -3.13 -10.95 10.63
CA ASP A 167 -4.57 -10.93 10.95
C ASP A 167 -4.79 -11.28 12.44
N PRO A 168 -5.46 -10.42 13.22
CA PRO A 168 -5.84 -10.70 14.62
C PRO A 168 -6.62 -11.99 14.81
N LYS A 169 -7.37 -12.45 13.79
CA LYS A 169 -8.10 -13.72 13.83
C LYS A 169 -7.19 -14.94 13.76
N LEU A 170 -5.98 -14.79 13.21
CA LEU A 170 -5.04 -15.89 12.95
C LEU A 170 -3.84 -15.88 13.90
N LYS A 171 -3.42 -14.71 14.38
CA LYS A 171 -2.23 -14.56 15.22
C LYS A 171 -2.51 -13.72 16.46
N THR A 172 -2.32 -14.31 17.64
CA THR A 172 -2.56 -13.66 18.94
C THR A 172 -1.75 -12.38 19.14
N ASN A 173 -0.55 -12.28 18.55
CA ASN A 173 0.33 -11.11 18.66
C ASN A 173 0.19 -10.12 17.48
N ALA A 174 -0.91 -10.19 16.72
CA ALA A 174 -1.08 -9.39 15.50
C ALA A 174 -1.07 -7.88 15.77
N ALA A 175 -1.80 -7.44 16.79
CA ALA A 175 -1.86 -6.03 17.17
C ALA A 175 -0.50 -5.53 17.65
N ALA A 176 0.18 -6.28 18.52
CA ALA A 176 1.53 -5.93 19.00
C ALA A 176 2.54 -5.80 17.85
N SER A 177 2.53 -6.75 16.91
CA SER A 177 3.39 -6.70 15.71
C SER A 177 3.07 -5.49 14.82
N THR A 178 1.79 -5.17 14.67
CA THR A 178 1.33 -3.99 13.93
C THR A 178 1.80 -2.71 14.61
N CYS A 179 1.67 -2.60 15.93
CA CYS A 179 2.14 -1.46 16.70
C CYS A 179 3.64 -1.22 16.55
N LEU A 180 4.45 -2.29 16.55
CA LEU A 180 5.90 -2.22 16.33
C LEU A 180 6.25 -1.67 14.94
N LEU A 181 5.55 -2.13 13.90
CA LEU A 181 5.76 -1.66 12.53
C LEU A 181 5.29 -0.21 12.31
N LEU A 182 4.15 0.19 12.91
CA LEU A 182 3.66 1.56 12.87
C LEU A 182 4.59 2.52 13.62
N ARG A 183 5.15 2.09 14.76
CA ARG A 183 6.17 2.85 15.50
C ARG A 183 7.41 3.10 14.63
N ALA A 184 7.92 2.06 13.96
CA ALA A 184 9.06 2.20 13.06
C ALA A 184 8.79 3.20 11.92
N ALA A 185 7.59 3.19 11.34
CA ALA A 185 7.21 4.16 10.30
C ALA A 185 7.08 5.60 10.85
N LEU A 186 6.55 5.78 12.05
CA LEU A 186 6.45 7.10 12.70
C LEU A 186 7.83 7.65 13.11
N GLU A 187 8.75 6.80 13.54
CA GLU A 187 10.13 7.16 13.83
C GLU A 187 10.85 7.65 12.57
N GLU A 188 10.71 6.91 11.46
CA GLU A 188 11.24 7.32 10.15
C GLU A 188 10.62 8.65 9.70
N ALA A 189 9.30 8.80 9.82
CA ALA A 189 8.63 10.06 9.48
C ALA A 189 9.19 11.25 10.29
N ARG A 190 9.35 11.09 11.62
CA ARG A 190 9.93 12.14 12.48
C ARG A 190 11.35 12.50 12.09
N LYS A 191 12.17 11.50 11.76
CA LYS A 191 13.56 11.69 11.33
C LYS A 191 13.65 12.64 10.14
N PHE A 192 12.71 12.53 9.20
CA PHE A 192 12.65 13.37 8.00
C PHE A 192 11.70 14.57 8.11
N GLN A 193 11.23 14.93 9.31
CA GLN A 193 10.28 16.02 9.54
C GLN A 193 9.00 15.90 8.70
N ILE A 194 8.58 14.67 8.43
CA ILE A 194 7.32 14.33 7.77
C ILE A 194 6.19 14.49 8.79
N GLU A 195 5.06 15.05 8.34
CA GLU A 195 3.92 15.35 9.20
C GLU A 195 3.00 14.15 9.41
N LYS A 196 2.92 13.22 8.45
CA LYS A 196 2.02 12.07 8.52
C LYS A 196 2.52 10.80 7.83
N VAL A 197 2.05 9.67 8.33
CA VAL A 197 2.18 8.34 7.72
C VAL A 197 0.83 7.95 7.11
N VAL A 198 0.84 7.48 5.85
CA VAL A 198 -0.39 7.12 5.12
C VAL A 198 -0.31 5.69 4.59
N VAL A 199 -1.35 4.89 4.85
CA VAL A 199 -1.53 3.53 4.33
C VAL A 199 -2.71 3.52 3.37
N TRP A 200 -2.52 3.05 2.15
CA TRP A 200 -3.62 2.85 1.20
C TRP A 200 -4.24 1.46 1.38
N ASP A 201 -5.55 1.35 1.13
CA ASP A 201 -6.31 0.11 1.32
C ASP A 201 -6.03 -0.53 2.70
N PRO A 202 -6.30 0.23 3.78
CA PRO A 202 -5.76 -0.08 5.11
C PRO A 202 -6.25 -1.43 5.62
N PRO A 203 -5.34 -2.35 6.03
CA PRO A 203 -5.73 -3.62 6.62
C PRO A 203 -6.61 -3.46 7.85
N SER A 204 -7.56 -4.37 8.06
CA SER A 204 -8.55 -4.30 9.13
C SER A 204 -7.94 -4.25 10.54
N VAL A 205 -6.73 -4.80 10.72
CA VAL A 205 -5.97 -4.74 11.98
C VAL A 205 -5.68 -3.31 12.45
N LEU A 206 -5.62 -2.32 11.54
CA LEU A 206 -5.47 -0.90 11.91
C LEU A 206 -6.70 -0.36 12.66
N SER A 207 -7.84 -1.07 12.58
CA SER A 207 -9.03 -0.76 13.35
C SER A 207 -9.19 -1.59 14.62
N HIS A 208 -8.24 -2.48 14.92
CA HIS A 208 -8.24 -3.28 16.15
C HIS A 208 -8.07 -2.39 17.38
N GLU A 209 -8.76 -2.74 18.48
CA GLU A 209 -8.80 -1.94 19.71
C GLU A 209 -7.39 -1.69 20.27
N ASP A 210 -6.57 -2.73 20.41
CA ASP A 210 -5.19 -2.60 20.89
C ASP A 210 -4.32 -1.63 20.05
N VAL A 211 -4.56 -1.56 18.73
CA VAL A 211 -3.84 -0.64 17.85
C VAL A 211 -4.39 0.78 18.04
N ARG A 212 -5.72 0.95 18.09
CA ARG A 212 -6.36 2.26 18.29
C ARG A 212 -6.15 2.84 19.69
N ASN A 213 -5.88 2.01 20.67
CA ASN A 213 -5.52 2.44 22.03
C ASN A 213 -4.12 3.07 22.04
N GLN A 214 -3.18 2.56 21.25
CA GLN A 214 -1.84 3.11 21.14
C GLN A 214 -1.71 4.23 20.10
N PHE A 215 -2.48 4.18 19.01
CA PHE A 215 -2.33 5.11 17.89
C PHE A 215 -3.65 5.79 17.54
N GLU A 216 -3.56 7.06 17.18
CA GLU A 216 -4.66 7.78 16.57
C GLU A 216 -4.59 7.58 15.05
N VAL A 217 -5.42 6.65 14.58
CA VAL A 217 -5.51 6.25 13.17
C VAL A 217 -6.85 6.71 12.61
N VAL A 218 -6.80 7.61 11.64
CA VAL A 218 -8.01 8.09 10.93
C VAL A 218 -8.15 7.30 9.64
N VAL A 219 -9.25 6.56 9.50
CA VAL A 219 -9.58 5.83 8.26
C VAL A 219 -10.69 6.57 7.54
N GLU A 220 -10.43 6.95 6.29
CA GLU A 220 -11.35 7.74 5.47
C GLU A 220 -11.28 7.36 4.00
N ASP A 221 -12.30 7.76 3.24
CA ASP A 221 -12.28 7.67 1.78
C ASP A 221 -11.38 8.78 1.21
N ARG A 222 -10.45 8.39 0.33
CA ARG A 222 -9.58 9.30 -0.39
C ARG A 222 -10.41 10.14 -1.35
N ASN A 223 -10.10 11.42 -1.42
CA ASN A 223 -10.67 12.38 -2.38
C ASN A 223 -9.72 12.75 -3.52
N THR A 224 -8.48 12.24 -3.48
CA THR A 224 -7.42 12.50 -4.46
C THR A 224 -6.68 11.20 -4.76
N SER A 225 -6.04 11.11 -5.93
CA SER A 225 -5.35 9.90 -6.41
C SER A 225 -6.24 8.65 -6.30
N LEU A 226 -7.45 8.77 -6.83
CA LEU A 226 -8.48 7.74 -6.76
C LEU A 226 -8.07 6.55 -7.62
N SER A 227 -8.15 5.33 -7.08
CA SER A 227 -7.79 4.13 -7.82
C SER A 227 -8.83 3.85 -8.90
N CYS A 228 -8.38 3.77 -10.14
CA CYS A 228 -9.21 3.36 -11.26
C CYS A 228 -8.57 2.15 -11.95
N ALA A 229 -9.39 1.17 -12.32
CA ALA A 229 -8.93 0.01 -13.07
C ALA A 229 -9.82 -0.24 -14.28
N ARG A 230 -9.20 -0.76 -15.33
CA ARG A 230 -9.83 -1.22 -16.55
C ARG A 230 -9.54 -2.70 -16.69
N VAL A 231 -10.57 -3.47 -17.01
CA VAL A 231 -10.45 -4.87 -17.41
C VAL A 231 -10.55 -4.92 -18.93
N PHE A 232 -9.64 -5.65 -19.56
CA PHE A 232 -9.68 -5.90 -20.98
C PHE A 232 -10.42 -7.21 -21.24
N GLU A 233 -11.39 -7.18 -22.14
CA GLU A 233 -12.12 -8.38 -22.52
C GLU A 233 -11.19 -9.36 -23.24
N LYS A 234 -11.35 -10.66 -22.98
CA LYS A 234 -10.67 -11.69 -23.76
C LYS A 234 -11.18 -11.61 -25.20
N ARG A 235 -10.28 -11.38 -26.16
CA ARG A 235 -10.56 -11.51 -27.60
C ARG A 235 -11.22 -12.87 -27.87
N GLY A 236 -12.55 -12.88 -28.04
CA GLY A 236 -13.30 -14.10 -28.34
C GLY A 236 -14.74 -14.14 -27.81
N GLU A 237 -15.09 -13.33 -26.81
CA GLU A 237 -16.50 -13.17 -26.38
C GLU A 237 -17.08 -11.93 -27.04
N LEU A 238 -17.70 -12.12 -28.21
CA LEU A 238 -18.54 -11.12 -28.86
C LEU A 238 -19.82 -10.90 -28.03
N ASP A 239 -20.23 -9.64 -27.96
CA ASP A 239 -21.53 -9.15 -27.46
C ASP A 239 -21.70 -9.12 -25.93
N ARG A 240 -21.07 -8.14 -25.27
CA ARG A 240 -21.72 -7.45 -24.15
C ARG A 240 -21.93 -5.99 -24.51
N ASP A 241 -23.19 -5.55 -24.41
CA ASP A 241 -23.59 -4.15 -24.55
C ASP A 241 -22.65 -3.22 -23.75
N GLU A 242 -22.35 -2.04 -24.30
CA GLU A 242 -21.54 -0.94 -23.74
C GLU A 242 -21.99 -0.44 -22.34
N LYS A 243 -23.02 -1.07 -21.75
CA LYS A 243 -23.51 -0.87 -20.38
C LYS A 243 -23.48 -2.15 -19.57
N SER A 244 -22.43 -2.95 -19.67
CA SER A 244 -22.24 -4.09 -18.77
C SER A 244 -22.24 -3.61 -17.31
N THR A 245 -23.35 -3.89 -16.61
CA THR A 245 -23.55 -3.78 -15.16
C THR A 245 -22.82 -4.86 -14.39
N ALA A 246 -21.90 -5.59 -15.04
CA ALA A 246 -21.06 -6.57 -14.37
C ALA A 246 -20.31 -5.89 -13.22
N PRO A 247 -20.28 -6.51 -12.03
CA PRO A 247 -19.53 -5.99 -10.90
C PRO A 247 -18.06 -5.85 -11.29
N LEU A 248 -17.40 -4.80 -10.79
CA LEU A 248 -15.96 -4.67 -10.94
C LEU A 248 -15.25 -5.88 -10.32
N PRO A 249 -14.16 -6.36 -10.93
CA PRO A 249 -13.35 -7.37 -10.26
C PRO A 249 -12.82 -6.81 -8.95
N GLU A 250 -12.58 -7.68 -7.98
CA GLU A 250 -12.02 -7.26 -6.71
C GLU A 250 -10.52 -6.96 -6.88
N TRP A 251 -10.08 -5.78 -6.43
CA TRP A 251 -8.68 -5.40 -6.45
C TRP A 251 -8.08 -5.70 -5.09
N LEU A 252 -7.41 -6.85 -4.98
CA LEU A 252 -6.66 -7.24 -3.78
C LEU A 252 -5.43 -6.32 -3.63
N GLY A 253 -5.29 -5.68 -2.47
CA GLY A 253 -4.16 -4.81 -2.20
C GLY A 253 -4.15 -3.59 -3.11
N ASN A 254 -5.20 -2.76 -3.03
CA ASN A 254 -5.32 -1.51 -3.78
C ASN A 254 -4.40 -0.41 -3.20
N GLU A 255 -3.11 -0.74 -3.13
CA GLU A 255 -2.03 0.02 -2.52
C GLU A 255 -1.44 1.04 -3.52
N LYS A 256 -0.53 1.90 -3.04
CA LYS A 256 0.06 2.98 -3.83
C LYS A 256 1.24 2.50 -4.67
N PHE A 257 0.96 1.96 -5.85
CA PHE A 257 1.99 1.59 -6.81
C PHE A 257 2.33 2.74 -7.75
N CYS A 258 3.54 2.72 -8.32
CA CYS A 258 3.92 3.64 -9.38
C CYS A 258 3.85 2.87 -10.70
N TRP A 259 2.68 2.89 -11.34
CA TRP A 259 2.47 2.37 -12.70
C TRP A 259 2.60 0.83 -12.80
N VAL A 260 1.59 0.18 -13.37
CA VAL A 260 1.54 -1.27 -13.60
C VAL A 260 0.94 -1.51 -14.98
#